data_AF-A0A2I0JQ98-F1
#
_entry.id   AF-A0A2I0JQ98-F1
#
_cell.length_a   1.000
_cell.length_b   1.000
_cell.length_c   1.000
_cell.angle_alpha   90.00
_cell.angle_beta   90.00
_cell.angle_gamma   90.00
#
_symmetry.space_group_name_H-M   'P 1'
#
loop_
_entity.id
_entity.type
_entity.pdbx_description
1 polymer ?
#
loop_
_entity_poly.entity_id
_entity_poly.type
_entity_poly.pdbx_seq_one_letter_code
_entity_poly.pdbx_strand_id
1 'polypeptide(L)'
;MSTFRVCFCFRRRFKIREAEPPQDIIDLFNQYSENGTMGIDHLHRFLLEFQREKNATKENAEAIFHSLKHLNVFHRKGGLHLNAFFRYLLSDHNPPIPPSPQVHHDMNAPLAHYYLYTGHNSYLTGNQLSSDCSSEPIKKALAKGVRVIELDLWPNATGDKVEVCHGGTLTTPVGLMKCLHATKDYAFVISDYPVVITFEDHLTPALQAKVAKMVSKTFGEMLHLPESESLAEFPSPESLKKKIMISTKPPKEYLETQDSMEETTQQEEAEEGEAEPNEDGVKAPEYKKLIAIHAGKPKGGVQSWLRTDLNKVRRLSLSEQELEAISRSHGTEIVRFTQKNLLRIYPKGARFDSSNYNPLLGWMHGAQMVALNMQ
;
A
#
# COMPACT_ATOMS: atom_id res chain seq x y z
N MET A 1 13.42 -24.09 -31.83
CA MET A 1 13.00 -25.45 -31.42
C MET A 1 13.31 -25.59 -29.95
N SER A 2 12.30 -25.86 -29.12
CA SER A 2 12.50 -26.03 -27.68
C SER A 2 12.22 -27.49 -27.31
N THR A 3 13.11 -28.07 -26.51
CA THR A 3 13.05 -29.49 -26.14
C THR A 3 12.51 -29.59 -24.72
N PHE A 4 11.37 -30.23 -24.55
CA PHE A 4 10.76 -30.40 -23.23
C PHE A 4 10.85 -31.87 -22.82
N ARG A 5 11.20 -32.11 -21.54
CA ARG A 5 11.15 -33.44 -20.92
C ARG A 5 9.70 -33.72 -20.54
N VAL A 6 9.13 -34.79 -21.08
CA VAL A 6 7.79 -35.26 -20.73
C VAL A 6 7.95 -36.68 -20.20
N CYS A 7 7.60 -36.91 -18.93
CA CYS A 7 7.78 -38.16 -18.18
C CYS A 7 9.18 -38.79 -18.31
N PHE A 8 10.07 -38.44 -17.36
CA PHE A 8 11.40 -38.98 -16.98
C PHE A 8 12.39 -39.55 -18.03
N CYS A 9 11.93 -40.11 -19.15
CA CYS A 9 12.75 -40.74 -20.18
C CYS A 9 12.46 -40.23 -21.62
N PHE A 10 11.37 -39.49 -21.88
CA PHE A 10 11.03 -39.04 -23.25
C PHE A 10 11.32 -37.54 -23.47
N ARG A 11 12.09 -37.24 -24.53
CA ARG A 11 12.30 -35.87 -25.03
C ARG A 11 11.42 -35.65 -26.25
N ARG A 12 10.39 -34.80 -26.13
CA ARG A 12 9.58 -34.37 -27.28
C ARG A 12 10.11 -33.03 -27.80
N ARG A 13 10.37 -32.98 -29.11
CA ARG A 13 10.70 -31.75 -29.83
C ARG A 13 9.41 -31.11 -30.30
N PHE A 14 9.07 -29.97 -29.70
CA PHE A 14 7.98 -29.16 -30.22
C PHE A 14 8.57 -28.13 -31.18
N LYS A 15 8.06 -28.12 -32.42
CA LYS A 15 8.27 -26.99 -33.32
C LYS A 15 7.37 -25.89 -32.77
N ILE A 16 7.94 -24.99 -31.96
CA ILE A 16 7.26 -23.73 -31.65
C ILE A 16 7.04 -23.09 -33.03
N ARG A 17 5.78 -23.06 -33.49
CA ARG A 17 5.42 -22.23 -34.65
C ARG A 17 5.71 -20.81 -34.20
N GLU A 18 6.59 -20.10 -34.91
CA GLU A 18 6.68 -18.66 -34.73
C GLU A 18 5.26 -18.12 -34.93
N ALA A 19 4.78 -17.28 -34.01
CA ALA A 19 3.47 -16.68 -34.15
C ALA A 19 3.48 -15.88 -35.46
N GLU A 20 2.65 -16.29 -36.42
CA GLU A 20 2.48 -15.53 -37.65
C GLU A 20 1.62 -14.29 -37.33
N PRO A 21 1.92 -13.13 -37.93
CA PRO A 21 1.09 -11.94 -37.77
C PRO A 21 -0.35 -12.24 -38.21
N PRO A 22 -1.37 -12.02 -37.36
CA PRO A 22 -2.76 -12.19 -37.78
C PRO A 22 -3.17 -11.14 -38.83
N GLN A 23 -4.27 -11.40 -39.54
CA GLN A 23 -4.68 -10.60 -40.71
C GLN A 23 -4.89 -9.11 -40.39
N ASP A 24 -5.43 -8.80 -39.22
CA ASP A 24 -5.61 -7.42 -38.76
C ASP A 24 -4.28 -6.66 -38.59
N ILE A 25 -3.23 -7.33 -38.09
CA ILE A 25 -1.88 -6.78 -38.01
C ILE A 25 -1.25 -6.60 -39.39
N ILE A 26 -1.51 -7.52 -40.33
CA ILE A 26 -1.06 -7.41 -41.72
C ILE A 26 -1.71 -6.18 -42.37
N ASP A 27 -3.02 -6.05 -42.25
CA ASP A 27 -3.78 -4.94 -42.81
C ASP A 27 -3.35 -3.60 -42.21
N LEU A 28 -3.12 -3.58 -40.89
CA LEU A 28 -2.57 -2.43 -40.18
C LEU A 28 -1.17 -2.05 -40.69
N PHE A 29 -0.25 -3.02 -40.80
CA PHE A 29 1.09 -2.75 -41.34
C PHE A 29 1.03 -2.17 -42.75
N ASN A 30 0.15 -2.69 -43.61
CA ASN A 30 -0.01 -2.22 -44.98
C ASN A 30 -0.53 -0.77 -45.07
N GLN A 31 -1.34 -0.31 -44.11
CA GLN A 31 -1.79 1.09 -44.04
C GLN A 31 -0.66 2.09 -43.72
N TYR A 32 0.37 1.62 -43.01
CA TYR A 32 1.51 2.41 -42.56
C TYR A 32 2.83 1.87 -43.14
N SER A 33 2.81 1.33 -44.35
CA SER A 33 4.03 0.92 -45.06
C SER A 33 3.89 1.16 -46.55
N GLU A 34 5.03 1.22 -47.23
CA GLU A 34 5.09 1.32 -48.68
C GLU A 34 5.99 0.19 -49.20
N ASN A 35 5.54 -0.53 -50.23
CA ASN A 35 6.28 -1.65 -50.82
C ASN A 35 6.74 -2.69 -49.77
N GLY A 36 5.88 -3.00 -48.80
CA GLY A 36 6.15 -3.97 -47.73
C GLY A 36 7.19 -3.50 -46.69
N THR A 37 7.43 -2.19 -46.61
CA THR A 37 8.46 -1.60 -45.75
C THR A 37 7.94 -0.34 -45.03
N MET A 38 8.04 -0.32 -43.71
CA MET A 38 7.71 0.82 -42.87
C MET A 38 8.99 1.62 -42.56
N GLY A 39 9.03 2.89 -42.97
CA GLY A 39 10.12 3.82 -42.63
C GLY A 39 9.86 4.56 -41.32
N ILE A 40 10.78 5.44 -40.93
CA ILE A 40 10.65 6.28 -39.72
C ILE A 40 9.40 7.15 -39.79
N ASP A 41 9.15 7.83 -40.91
CA ASP A 41 7.97 8.70 -41.06
C ASP A 41 6.66 7.90 -41.02
N HIS A 42 6.67 6.68 -41.55
CA HIS A 42 5.52 5.77 -41.46
C HIS A 42 5.27 5.31 -40.02
N LEU A 43 6.33 4.96 -39.28
CA LEU A 43 6.24 4.58 -37.87
C LEU A 43 5.78 5.76 -37.02
N HIS A 44 6.29 6.97 -37.27
CA HIS A 44 5.85 8.18 -36.56
C HIS A 44 4.36 8.45 -36.78
N ARG A 45 3.89 8.33 -38.02
CA ARG A 45 2.46 8.43 -38.36
C ARG A 45 1.63 7.35 -37.65
N PHE A 46 2.11 6.12 -37.60
CA PHE A 46 1.47 5.03 -36.86
C PHE A 46 1.32 5.35 -35.35
N LEU A 47 2.37 5.88 -34.71
CA LEU A 47 2.34 6.26 -33.29
C LEU A 47 1.29 7.37 -33.04
N LEU A 48 1.19 8.35 -33.93
CA LEU A 48 0.23 9.45 -33.81
C LEU A 48 -1.22 9.05 -34.11
N GLU A 49 -1.44 8.37 -35.24
CA GLU A 49 -2.78 8.10 -35.77
C GLU A 49 -3.43 6.88 -35.14
N PHE A 50 -2.68 5.78 -34.98
CA PHE A 50 -3.19 4.51 -34.48
C PHE A 50 -2.98 4.35 -32.97
N GLN A 51 -1.74 4.53 -32.47
CA GLN A 51 -1.45 4.41 -31.03
C GLN A 51 -1.95 5.61 -30.21
N ARG A 52 -2.33 6.71 -30.88
CA ARG A 52 -2.83 7.95 -30.26
C ARG A 52 -1.81 8.60 -29.31
N GLU A 53 -0.52 8.37 -29.53
CA GLU A 53 0.57 8.97 -28.76
C GLU A 53 0.80 10.42 -29.20
N LYS A 54 -0.04 11.35 -28.73
CA LYS A 54 -0.04 12.76 -29.19
C LYS A 54 1.32 13.48 -29.06
N ASN A 55 2.18 13.03 -28.15
CA ASN A 55 3.50 13.61 -27.90
C ASN A 55 4.63 12.83 -28.60
N ALA A 56 4.33 11.82 -29.42
CA ALA A 56 5.34 11.07 -30.14
C ALA A 56 6.08 12.01 -31.11
N THR A 57 7.37 12.16 -30.90
CA THR A 57 8.26 12.94 -31.76
C THR A 57 8.89 12.04 -32.82
N LYS A 58 9.47 12.66 -33.86
CA LYS A 58 10.19 11.90 -34.89
C LYS A 58 11.41 11.20 -34.28
N GLU A 59 12.05 11.83 -33.31
CA GLU A 59 13.16 11.29 -32.53
C GLU A 59 12.73 10.04 -31.73
N ASN A 60 11.50 10.00 -31.20
CA ASN A 60 10.97 8.80 -30.56
C ASN A 60 10.79 7.66 -31.56
N ALA A 61 10.21 7.96 -32.73
CA ALA A 61 10.05 6.98 -33.80
C ALA A 61 11.41 6.46 -34.29
N GLU A 62 12.42 7.33 -34.41
CA GLU A 62 13.80 6.94 -34.73
C GLU A 62 14.39 6.01 -33.67
N ALA A 63 14.26 6.35 -32.38
CA ALA A 63 14.78 5.53 -31.29
C ALA A 63 14.18 4.11 -31.32
N ILE A 64 12.87 3.99 -31.50
CA ILE A 64 12.17 2.70 -31.66
C ILE A 64 12.67 1.98 -32.93
N PHE A 65 12.73 2.70 -34.05
CA PHE A 65 13.18 2.13 -35.31
C PHE A 65 14.60 1.57 -35.24
N HIS A 66 15.50 2.30 -34.58
CA HIS A 66 16.89 1.89 -34.35
C HIS A 66 16.99 0.74 -33.34
N SER A 67 16.16 0.73 -32.30
CA SER A 67 16.11 -0.39 -31.35
C SER A 67 15.70 -1.67 -32.05
N LEU A 68 14.87 -1.62 -33.09
CA LEU A 68 14.44 -2.81 -33.84
C LEU A 68 15.42 -3.25 -34.95
N LYS A 69 16.47 -2.48 -35.27
CA LYS A 69 17.41 -2.82 -36.36
C LYS A 69 18.15 -4.13 -36.16
N HIS A 70 18.44 -4.54 -34.92
CA HIS A 70 19.10 -5.82 -34.66
C HIS A 70 18.20 -7.03 -34.94
N LEU A 71 16.88 -6.84 -35.07
CA LEU A 71 15.94 -7.86 -35.51
C LEU A 71 15.91 -8.01 -37.05
N ASN A 72 16.57 -7.09 -37.77
CA ASN A 72 16.65 -7.05 -39.24
C ASN A 72 17.87 -7.81 -39.81
N VAL A 73 18.40 -8.83 -39.11
CA VAL A 73 19.65 -9.55 -39.47
C VAL A 73 19.73 -10.01 -40.94
N PHE A 74 18.60 -10.12 -41.65
CA PHE A 74 18.55 -10.61 -43.03
C PHE A 74 18.12 -9.60 -44.11
N HIS A 75 17.83 -8.33 -43.82
CA HIS A 75 17.21 -7.43 -44.82
C HIS A 75 18.04 -6.15 -45.09
N ARG A 76 18.52 -6.05 -46.34
CA ARG A 76 19.48 -5.04 -46.85
C ARG A 76 18.86 -3.66 -47.16
N LYS A 77 17.55 -3.47 -47.00
CA LYS A 77 16.86 -2.19 -47.23
C LYS A 77 16.39 -1.68 -45.87
N GLY A 78 16.94 -0.55 -45.43
CA GLY A 78 16.85 -0.06 -44.05
C GLY A 78 15.46 0.41 -43.59
N GLY A 79 14.47 -0.48 -43.57
CA GLY A 79 13.10 -0.27 -43.10
C GLY A 79 12.60 -1.42 -42.22
N LEU A 80 11.48 -1.22 -41.50
CA LEU A 80 10.82 -2.26 -40.71
C LEU A 80 9.89 -3.09 -41.61
N HIS A 81 10.05 -4.40 -41.57
CA HIS A 81 9.15 -5.34 -42.25
C HIS A 81 8.06 -5.84 -41.30
N LEU A 82 7.00 -6.43 -41.85
CA LEU A 82 5.83 -6.92 -41.11
C LEU A 82 6.20 -7.71 -39.85
N ASN A 83 7.15 -8.65 -39.94
CA ASN A 83 7.57 -9.45 -38.78
C ASN A 83 8.29 -8.63 -37.70
N ALA A 84 9.05 -7.60 -38.09
CA ALA A 84 9.70 -6.70 -37.14
C ALA A 84 8.67 -5.80 -36.45
N PHE A 85 7.70 -5.29 -37.21
CA PHE A 85 6.57 -4.52 -36.68
C PHE A 85 5.71 -5.36 -35.72
N PHE A 86 5.38 -6.60 -36.07
CA PHE A 86 4.63 -7.49 -35.19
C PHE A 86 5.37 -7.78 -33.89
N ARG A 87 6.70 -8.00 -33.95
CA ARG A 87 7.53 -8.15 -32.74
C ARG A 87 7.56 -6.88 -31.90
N TYR A 88 7.59 -5.70 -32.53
CA TYR A 88 7.52 -4.42 -31.82
C TYR A 88 6.23 -4.30 -30.99
N LEU A 89 5.08 -4.61 -31.58
CA LEU A 89 3.77 -4.52 -30.90
C LEU A 89 3.69 -5.39 -29.64
N LEU A 90 4.45 -6.50 -29.62
CA LEU A 90 4.52 -7.44 -28.49
C LEU A 90 5.71 -7.20 -27.56
N SER A 91 6.51 -6.17 -27.84
CA SER A 91 7.72 -5.87 -27.06
C SER A 91 7.44 -4.88 -25.93
N ASP A 92 8.39 -4.80 -24.99
CA ASP A 92 8.37 -3.81 -23.90
C ASP A 92 8.47 -2.35 -24.37
N HIS A 93 8.71 -2.11 -25.67
CA HIS A 93 8.66 -0.78 -26.28
C HIS A 93 7.24 -0.34 -26.64
N ASN A 94 6.25 -1.24 -26.61
CA ASN A 94 4.84 -0.94 -26.88
C ASN A 94 3.93 -1.48 -25.76
N PRO A 95 4.19 -1.13 -24.48
CA PRO A 95 3.38 -1.64 -23.38
C PRO A 95 1.97 -1.03 -23.42
N PRO A 96 0.92 -1.78 -23.08
CA PRO A 96 -0.46 -1.26 -23.08
C PRO A 96 -0.67 -0.16 -22.02
N ILE A 97 0.18 -0.11 -21.00
CA ILE A 97 0.24 0.95 -20.00
C ILE A 97 1.69 1.45 -20.01
N PRO A 98 1.94 2.71 -20.40
CA PRO A 98 3.29 3.25 -20.38
C PRO A 98 3.82 3.20 -18.94
N PRO A 99 5.04 2.71 -18.71
CA PRO A 99 5.66 2.83 -17.40
C PRO A 99 5.80 4.33 -17.14
N SER A 100 5.05 4.86 -16.18
CA SER A 100 5.34 6.18 -15.64
C SER A 100 6.26 5.96 -14.45
N PRO A 101 7.58 6.16 -14.60
CA PRO A 101 8.50 6.05 -13.48
C PRO A 101 8.34 7.21 -12.48
N GLN A 102 7.49 8.20 -12.79
CA GLN A 102 7.37 9.42 -12.01
C GLN A 102 5.96 9.62 -11.48
N VAL A 103 5.91 10.08 -10.24
CA VAL A 103 4.68 10.49 -9.57
C VAL A 103 4.18 11.75 -10.26
N HIS A 104 2.94 11.73 -10.74
CA HIS A 104 2.35 12.80 -11.55
C HIS A 104 1.07 13.40 -10.94
N HIS A 105 0.50 12.76 -9.91
CA HIS A 105 -0.59 13.34 -9.14
C HIS A 105 -0.06 14.49 -8.27
N ASP A 106 -0.91 15.46 -7.95
CA ASP A 106 -0.61 16.40 -6.87
C ASP A 106 -0.50 15.62 -5.57
N MET A 107 0.62 15.76 -4.86
CA MET A 107 0.92 15.08 -3.60
C MET A 107 0.85 16.02 -2.38
N ASN A 108 0.37 17.25 -2.57
CA ASN A 108 0.24 18.27 -1.53
C ASN A 108 -1.15 18.33 -0.89
N ALA A 109 -2.12 17.57 -1.40
CA ALA A 109 -3.44 17.47 -0.75
C ALA A 109 -3.35 16.65 0.55
N PRO A 110 -4.35 16.75 1.44
CA PRO A 110 -4.42 15.97 2.67
C PRO A 110 -4.34 14.45 2.42
N LEU A 111 -3.72 13.70 3.35
CA LEU A 111 -3.59 12.23 3.22
C LEU A 111 -4.94 11.51 2.98
N ALA A 112 -6.05 12.05 3.49
CA ALA A 112 -7.39 11.50 3.28
C ALA A 112 -7.86 11.55 1.81
N HIS A 113 -7.19 12.28 0.93
CA HIS A 113 -7.58 12.40 -0.49
C HIS A 113 -6.96 11.31 -1.37
N TYR A 114 -6.16 10.40 -0.81
CA TYR A 114 -5.45 9.37 -1.56
C TYR A 114 -5.89 7.97 -1.15
N TYR A 115 -5.87 7.03 -2.10
CA TYR A 115 -5.91 5.61 -1.77
C TYR A 115 -4.54 5.15 -1.30
N LEU A 116 -4.50 4.52 -0.13
CA LEU A 116 -3.29 4.00 0.50
C LEU A 116 -3.24 2.49 0.27
N TYR A 117 -2.18 2.01 -0.39
CA TYR A 117 -2.00 0.57 -0.59
C TYR A 117 -1.76 -0.11 0.77
N THR A 118 -2.73 -0.89 1.24
CA THR A 118 -2.84 -1.32 2.64
C THR A 118 -2.79 -2.84 2.78
N GLY A 119 -1.88 -3.32 3.64
CA GLY A 119 -1.83 -4.71 4.08
C GLY A 119 -2.68 -4.96 5.33
N HIS A 120 -3.30 -6.14 5.39
CA HIS A 120 -3.98 -6.70 6.56
C HIS A 120 -3.10 -7.80 7.17
N ASN A 121 -2.99 -7.85 8.50
CA ASN A 121 -2.19 -8.83 9.25
C ASN A 121 -0.82 -9.09 8.60
N SER A 122 -0.07 -8.01 8.39
CA SER A 122 1.11 -7.98 7.49
C SER A 122 2.28 -8.87 7.93
N TYR A 123 2.16 -9.50 9.10
CA TYR A 123 3.13 -10.40 9.70
C TYR A 123 2.86 -11.89 9.38
N LEU A 124 1.66 -12.25 8.90
CA LEU A 124 1.29 -13.63 8.62
C LEU A 124 1.96 -14.15 7.34
N THR A 125 2.48 -15.39 7.41
CA THR A 125 3.10 -16.07 6.27
C THR A 125 2.12 -16.90 5.44
N GLY A 126 0.90 -17.12 5.94
CA GLY A 126 -0.16 -17.83 5.22
C GLY A 126 -1.54 -17.60 5.83
N ASN A 127 -2.19 -18.68 6.25
CA ASN A 127 -3.55 -18.68 6.79
C ASN A 127 -3.66 -17.96 8.16
N GLN A 128 -4.86 -17.55 8.53
CA GLN A 128 -5.14 -16.76 9.74
C GLN A 128 -5.11 -17.58 11.05
N LEU A 129 -5.08 -18.92 11.01
CA LEU A 129 -5.30 -19.76 12.20
C LEU A 129 -4.03 -20.43 12.73
N SER A 130 -3.11 -20.83 11.85
CA SER A 130 -1.99 -21.70 12.22
C SER A 130 -0.70 -21.43 11.46
N SER A 131 -0.66 -20.41 10.59
CA SER A 131 0.57 -20.06 9.90
C SER A 131 1.55 -19.36 10.83
N ASP A 132 2.84 -19.34 10.47
CA ASP A 132 3.85 -18.62 11.24
C ASP A 132 3.72 -17.11 11.02
N CYS A 133 4.09 -16.35 12.05
CA CYS A 133 4.31 -14.92 11.95
C CYS A 133 5.79 -14.64 11.67
N SER A 134 6.09 -13.71 10.78
CA SER A 134 7.47 -13.28 10.55
C SER A 134 7.54 -11.84 10.00
N SER A 135 8.74 -11.27 10.02
CA SER A 135 9.00 -9.98 9.38
C SER A 135 9.09 -10.05 7.85
N GLU A 136 9.14 -11.25 7.25
CA GLU A 136 9.40 -11.42 5.83
C GLU A 136 8.24 -10.97 4.91
N PRO A 137 6.96 -11.27 5.23
CA PRO A 137 5.83 -10.70 4.50
C PRO A 137 5.80 -9.16 4.55
N ILE A 138 6.22 -8.55 5.67
CA ILE A 138 6.32 -7.08 5.80
C ILE A 138 7.31 -6.52 4.76
N LYS A 139 8.52 -7.09 4.69
CA LYS A 139 9.54 -6.66 3.70
C LYS A 139 9.02 -6.78 2.27
N LYS A 140 8.39 -7.92 1.96
CA LYS A 140 7.82 -8.19 0.62
C LYS A 140 6.70 -7.21 0.28
N ALA A 141 5.83 -6.90 1.24
CA ALA A 141 4.75 -5.93 1.07
C ALA A 141 5.31 -4.52 0.79
N LEU A 142 6.25 -4.05 1.61
CA LEU A 142 6.88 -2.74 1.44
C LEU A 142 7.66 -2.63 0.12
N ALA A 143 8.38 -3.68 -0.28
CA ALA A 143 9.09 -3.76 -1.56
C ALA A 143 8.14 -3.77 -2.78
N LYS A 144 6.87 -4.18 -2.60
CA LYS A 144 5.80 -4.07 -3.60
C LYS A 144 5.07 -2.72 -3.56
N GLY A 145 5.46 -1.80 -2.67
CA GLY A 145 4.88 -0.46 -2.57
C GLY A 145 3.74 -0.32 -1.57
N VAL A 146 3.42 -1.34 -0.77
CA VAL A 146 2.44 -1.20 0.34
C VAL A 146 2.89 -0.05 1.25
N ARG A 147 1.97 0.85 1.59
CA ARG A 147 2.21 2.04 2.43
C ARG A 147 1.60 1.93 3.82
N VAL A 148 0.73 0.97 4.06
CA VAL A 148 0.13 0.74 5.38
C VAL A 148 0.32 -0.72 5.74
N ILE A 149 0.95 -0.99 6.88
CA ILE A 149 1.11 -2.35 7.42
C ILE A 149 0.41 -2.46 8.78
N GLU A 150 0.01 -3.68 9.14
CA GLU A 150 -0.64 -3.98 10.40
C GLU A 150 0.22 -4.91 11.26
N LEU A 151 0.30 -4.60 12.56
CA LEU A 151 1.00 -5.39 13.57
C LEU A 151 0.10 -5.52 14.81
N ASP A 152 -0.27 -6.75 15.14
CA ASP A 152 -1.11 -7.05 16.30
C ASP A 152 -0.21 -7.33 17.49
N LEU A 153 -0.23 -6.42 18.47
CA LEU A 153 0.72 -6.41 19.57
C LEU A 153 0.15 -7.16 20.77
N TRP A 154 0.84 -8.21 21.19
CA TRP A 154 0.47 -9.02 22.34
C TRP A 154 1.62 -9.14 23.35
N PRO A 155 1.32 -9.23 24.66
CA PRO A 155 2.29 -9.68 25.65
C PRO A 155 2.75 -11.11 25.32
N ASN A 156 4.03 -11.39 25.49
CA ASN A 156 4.52 -12.77 25.46
C ASN A 156 4.02 -13.56 26.69
N ALA A 157 4.28 -14.87 26.73
CA ALA A 157 3.82 -15.75 27.80
C ALA A 157 4.23 -15.32 29.22
N THR A 158 5.38 -14.65 29.38
CA THR A 158 5.87 -14.13 30.66
C THR A 158 5.39 -12.71 30.98
N GLY A 159 4.73 -12.03 30.03
CA GLY A 159 4.17 -10.68 30.20
C GLY A 159 5.20 -9.54 30.20
N ASP A 160 6.46 -9.81 29.88
CA ASP A 160 7.57 -8.84 29.97
C ASP A 160 8.07 -8.34 28.60
N LYS A 161 7.66 -8.99 27.50
CA LYS A 161 8.04 -8.63 26.12
C LYS A 161 6.81 -8.52 25.23
N VAL A 162 7.01 -7.89 24.08
CA VAL A 162 5.98 -7.69 23.06
C VAL A 162 6.27 -8.53 21.83
N GLU A 163 5.27 -9.31 21.45
CA GLU A 163 5.25 -10.17 20.29
C GLU A 163 4.15 -9.71 19.32
N VAL A 164 4.29 -10.12 18.06
CA VAL A 164 3.34 -9.88 16.99
C VAL A 164 2.75 -11.23 16.57
N CYS A 165 1.44 -11.38 16.71
CA CYS A 165 0.71 -12.59 16.34
C CYS A 165 -0.79 -12.34 16.21
N HIS A 166 -1.50 -13.28 15.59
CA HIS A 166 -2.95 -13.24 15.55
C HIS A 166 -3.51 -13.88 16.83
N GLY A 167 -3.94 -13.04 17.77
CA GLY A 167 -4.38 -13.48 19.09
C GLY A 167 -5.54 -14.48 19.05
N GLY A 168 -5.57 -15.41 20.01
CA GLY A 168 -6.60 -16.44 20.08
C GLY A 168 -6.49 -17.54 19.01
N THR A 169 -5.37 -17.61 18.29
CA THR A 169 -5.11 -18.62 17.26
C THR A 169 -3.84 -19.42 17.56
N LEU A 170 -3.49 -20.36 16.67
CA LEU A 170 -2.29 -21.20 16.75
C LEU A 170 -1.12 -20.63 15.93
N THR A 171 -1.17 -19.36 15.52
CA THR A 171 -0.07 -18.75 14.77
C THR A 171 1.18 -18.59 15.66
N THR A 172 2.34 -18.99 15.16
CA THR A 172 3.61 -18.84 15.89
C THR A 172 4.03 -17.36 15.93
N PRO A 173 4.26 -16.75 17.10
CA PRO A 173 4.55 -15.31 17.21
C PRO A 173 5.93 -14.91 16.69
N VAL A 174 6.08 -13.62 16.35
CA VAL A 174 7.39 -12.99 16.05
C VAL A 174 7.63 -11.77 16.95
N GLY A 175 8.86 -11.61 17.47
CA GLY A 175 9.18 -10.46 18.32
C GLY A 175 9.07 -9.12 17.60
N LEU A 176 8.47 -8.11 18.26
CA LEU A 176 8.19 -6.79 17.66
C LEU A 176 9.42 -6.10 17.05
N MET A 177 10.60 -6.17 17.69
CA MET A 177 11.82 -5.55 17.15
C MET A 177 12.17 -6.03 15.74
N LYS A 178 11.92 -7.31 15.43
CA LYS A 178 12.18 -7.85 14.08
C LYS A 178 11.29 -7.18 13.04
N CYS A 179 10.02 -6.95 13.37
CA CYS A 179 9.09 -6.26 12.50
C CYS A 179 9.45 -4.77 12.35
N LEU A 180 9.80 -4.07 13.43
CA LEU A 180 10.20 -2.66 13.37
C LEU A 180 11.47 -2.46 12.52
N HIS A 181 12.49 -3.30 12.69
CA HIS A 181 13.71 -3.24 11.85
C HIS A 181 13.40 -3.52 10.38
N ALA A 182 12.63 -4.56 10.09
CA ALA A 182 12.21 -4.84 8.71
C ALA A 182 11.43 -3.67 8.09
N THR A 183 10.56 -3.01 8.85
CA THR A 183 9.88 -1.80 8.37
C THR A 183 10.86 -0.67 8.12
N LYS A 184 11.80 -0.40 9.04
CA LYS A 184 12.82 0.65 8.86
C LYS A 184 13.61 0.46 7.58
N ASP A 185 14.08 -0.76 7.34
CA ASP A 185 14.98 -1.08 6.22
C ASP A 185 14.26 -1.02 4.87
N TYR A 186 12.95 -1.30 4.82
CA TYR A 186 12.19 -1.42 3.57
C TYR A 186 11.18 -0.30 3.33
N ALA A 187 10.87 0.54 4.33
CA ALA A 187 9.80 1.54 4.26
C ALA A 187 9.90 2.42 3.01
N PHE A 188 11.13 2.82 2.63
CA PHE A 188 11.34 3.80 1.56
C PHE A 188 12.24 3.31 0.42
N VAL A 189 12.30 1.99 0.20
CA VAL A 189 13.12 1.40 -0.88
C VAL A 189 12.52 1.68 -2.27
N ILE A 190 11.19 1.69 -2.38
CA ILE A 190 10.47 1.84 -3.67
C ILE A 190 9.70 3.16 -3.79
N SER A 191 9.44 3.84 -2.66
CA SER A 191 8.65 5.07 -2.63
C SER A 191 9.08 5.93 -1.43
N ASP A 192 9.17 7.24 -1.64
CA ASP A 192 9.55 8.19 -0.59
C ASP A 192 8.37 8.63 0.28
N TYR A 193 7.14 8.33 -0.14
CA TYR A 193 5.91 8.71 0.57
C TYR A 193 5.72 7.92 1.87
N PRO A 194 4.98 8.48 2.84
CA PRO A 194 4.91 7.94 4.20
C PRO A 194 4.48 6.48 4.29
N VAL A 195 4.96 5.83 5.35
CA VAL A 195 4.49 4.50 5.77
C VAL A 195 3.68 4.65 7.06
N VAL A 196 2.49 4.06 7.10
CA VAL A 196 1.68 3.96 8.31
C VAL A 196 1.81 2.56 8.90
N ILE A 197 2.07 2.46 10.20
CA ILE A 197 1.99 1.22 10.95
C ILE A 197 0.72 1.27 11.80
N THR A 198 -0.22 0.39 11.53
CA THR A 198 -1.42 0.24 12.35
C THR A 198 -1.15 -0.79 13.43
N PHE A 199 -1.21 -0.38 14.71
CA PHE A 199 -1.15 -1.32 15.82
C PHE A 199 -2.54 -1.77 16.23
N GLU A 200 -2.74 -3.08 16.33
CA GLU A 200 -3.83 -3.65 17.13
C GLU A 200 -3.28 -3.95 18.53
N ASP A 201 -3.56 -3.04 19.46
CA ASP A 201 -2.90 -3.00 20.77
C ASP A 201 -3.66 -3.77 21.85
N HIS A 202 -3.05 -4.85 22.34
CA HIS A 202 -3.53 -5.67 23.46
C HIS A 202 -2.60 -5.61 24.68
N LEU A 203 -1.80 -4.54 24.79
CA LEU A 203 -0.74 -4.41 25.79
C LEU A 203 -1.22 -3.76 27.09
N THR A 204 -0.46 -3.99 28.15
CA THR A 204 -0.55 -3.23 29.40
C THR A 204 0.16 -1.86 29.27
N PRO A 205 -0.14 -0.87 30.14
CA PRO A 205 0.54 0.43 30.11
C PRO A 205 2.07 0.33 30.18
N ALA A 206 2.60 -0.59 31.00
CA ALA A 206 4.03 -0.84 31.12
C ALA A 206 4.65 -1.33 29.79
N LEU A 207 3.95 -2.23 29.08
CA LEU A 207 4.38 -2.71 27.77
C LEU A 207 4.20 -1.64 26.69
N GLN A 208 3.16 -0.80 26.74
CA GLN A 208 3.00 0.35 25.86
C GLN A 208 4.17 1.33 25.99
N ALA A 209 4.61 1.64 27.22
CA ALA A 209 5.80 2.46 27.46
C ALA A 209 7.06 1.82 26.86
N LYS A 210 7.18 0.48 26.92
CA LYS A 210 8.27 -0.26 26.28
C LYS A 210 8.20 -0.17 24.76
N VAL A 211 7.02 -0.32 24.15
CA VAL A 211 6.81 -0.12 22.71
C VAL A 211 7.18 1.30 22.32
N ALA A 212 6.82 2.30 23.13
CA ALA A 212 7.13 3.69 22.82
C ALA A 212 8.64 3.94 22.72
N LYS A 213 9.40 3.37 23.67
CA LYS A 213 10.87 3.34 23.63
C LYS A 213 11.40 2.62 22.38
N MET A 214 10.86 1.44 22.07
CA MET A 214 11.31 0.62 20.92
C MET A 214 11.08 1.34 19.58
N VAL A 215 9.88 1.91 19.38
CA VAL A 215 9.50 2.64 18.16
C VAL A 215 10.36 3.90 17.99
N SER A 216 10.51 4.69 19.06
CA SER A 216 11.31 5.91 19.05
C SER A 216 12.78 5.64 18.77
N LYS A 217 13.38 4.64 19.43
CA LYS A 217 14.78 4.23 19.20
C LYS A 217 14.98 3.66 17.79
N THR A 218 14.01 2.91 17.26
CA THR A 218 14.15 2.28 15.95
C THR A 218 14.07 3.30 14.83
N PHE A 219 13.04 4.14 14.83
CA PHE A 219 12.76 5.04 13.70
C PHE A 219 13.42 6.41 13.83
N GLY A 220 13.74 6.89 15.04
CA GLY A 220 14.40 8.18 15.25
C GLY A 220 13.73 9.29 14.45
N GLU A 221 14.50 9.98 13.60
CA GLU A 221 14.01 11.06 12.74
C GLU A 221 12.98 10.63 11.69
N MET A 222 12.90 9.34 11.35
CA MET A 222 11.87 8.81 10.45
C MET A 222 10.50 8.80 11.12
N LEU A 223 10.43 8.80 12.46
CA LEU A 223 9.15 8.81 13.17
C LEU A 223 8.49 10.19 13.05
N HIS A 224 7.24 10.21 12.62
CA HIS A 224 6.41 11.41 12.71
C HIS A 224 5.68 11.42 14.05
N LEU A 225 5.91 12.49 14.81
CA LEU A 225 5.17 12.81 16.03
C LEU A 225 4.21 13.97 15.73
N PRO A 226 2.92 13.85 16.08
CA PRO A 226 1.98 14.95 15.89
C PRO A 226 2.32 16.13 16.82
N GLU A 227 2.15 17.35 16.32
CA GLU A 227 2.38 18.59 17.08
C GLU A 227 1.27 18.86 18.11
N SER A 228 0.06 18.35 17.85
CA SER A 228 -1.14 18.53 18.68
C SER A 228 -1.93 17.24 18.79
N GLU A 229 -2.75 17.11 19.84
CA GLU A 229 -3.60 15.94 20.04
C GLU A 229 -4.77 15.84 19.04
N SER A 230 -5.19 16.98 18.50
CA SER A 230 -6.22 17.09 17.46
C SER A 230 -5.68 17.80 16.23
N LEU A 231 -6.00 17.25 15.07
CA LEU A 231 -5.70 17.83 13.77
C LEU A 231 -7.02 18.11 13.05
N ALA A 232 -7.19 19.31 12.51
CA ALA A 232 -8.35 19.64 11.69
C ALA A 232 -8.32 18.92 10.32
N GLU A 233 -7.13 18.54 9.87
CA GLU A 233 -6.87 17.89 8.59
C GLU A 233 -5.57 17.06 8.66
N PHE A 234 -5.45 16.01 7.84
CA PHE A 234 -4.22 15.23 7.76
C PHE A 234 -3.14 15.98 6.97
N PRO A 235 -1.85 15.90 7.35
CA PRO A 235 -0.76 16.42 6.53
C PRO A 235 -0.71 15.73 5.16
N SER A 236 -0.06 16.39 4.19
CA SER A 236 0.04 15.86 2.83
C SER A 236 1.09 14.75 2.71
N PRO A 237 0.95 13.80 1.76
CA PRO A 237 2.00 12.85 1.45
C PRO A 237 3.37 13.51 1.20
N GLU A 238 3.38 14.66 0.52
CA GLU A 238 4.61 15.42 0.23
C GLU A 238 5.32 15.88 1.51
N SER A 239 4.58 16.48 2.45
CA SER A 239 5.13 16.93 3.74
C SER A 239 5.62 15.79 4.64
N LEU A 240 5.09 14.58 4.41
CA LEU A 240 5.38 13.37 5.18
C LEU A 240 6.40 12.44 4.48
N LYS A 241 7.13 12.93 3.48
CA LYS A 241 8.18 12.13 2.83
C LYS A 241 9.19 11.61 3.84
N LYS A 242 9.54 10.33 3.68
CA LYS A 242 10.45 9.56 4.55
C LYS A 242 9.98 9.48 6.02
N LYS A 243 8.69 9.70 6.28
CA LYS A 243 8.11 9.58 7.62
C LYS A 243 7.31 8.29 7.83
N ILE A 244 7.41 7.77 9.05
CA ILE A 244 6.67 6.64 9.58
C ILE A 244 5.66 7.17 10.58
N MET A 245 4.39 6.85 10.39
CA MET A 245 3.28 7.27 11.24
C MET A 245 2.71 6.07 12.00
N ILE A 246 2.38 6.25 13.27
CA ILE A 246 1.69 5.22 14.05
C ILE A 246 0.18 5.51 14.05
N SER A 247 -0.62 4.48 13.79
CA SER A 247 -2.08 4.51 13.91
C SER A 247 -2.56 3.46 14.90
N THR A 248 -3.23 3.87 15.96
CA THR A 248 -3.83 2.96 16.94
C THR A 248 -4.95 3.67 17.70
N LYS A 249 -5.67 2.92 18.55
CA LYS A 249 -6.60 3.49 19.51
C LYS A 249 -5.81 4.18 20.63
N PRO A 250 -6.26 5.33 21.15
CA PRO A 250 -5.72 5.89 22.38
C PRO A 250 -5.81 4.88 23.54
N PRO A 251 -4.87 4.90 24.51
CA PRO A 251 -4.95 4.04 25.69
C PRO A 251 -6.25 4.26 26.48
N LYS A 252 -6.79 3.19 27.08
CA LYS A 252 -8.12 3.16 27.70
C LYS A 252 -8.28 4.17 28.84
N GLU A 253 -7.26 4.30 29.68
CA GLU A 253 -7.22 5.21 30.84
C GLU A 253 -7.54 6.67 30.46
N TYR A 254 -7.19 7.08 29.23
CA TYR A 254 -7.46 8.42 28.73
C TYR A 254 -8.86 8.59 28.14
N LEU A 255 -9.45 7.52 27.59
CA LEU A 255 -10.82 7.56 27.09
C LEU A 255 -11.81 7.80 28.22
N GLU A 256 -11.53 7.25 29.41
CA GLU A 256 -12.32 7.46 30.62
C GLU A 256 -12.23 8.92 31.12
N THR A 257 -11.06 9.57 31.00
CA THR A 257 -10.90 11.00 31.32
C THR A 257 -11.53 11.94 30.30
N GLN A 258 -11.61 11.56 29.01
CA GLN A 258 -12.29 12.38 27.99
C GLN A 258 -13.81 12.24 28.07
N ASP A 259 -14.32 11.03 28.32
CA ASP A 259 -15.76 10.80 28.52
C ASP A 259 -16.26 11.53 29.80
N SER A 260 -15.41 11.76 30.81
CA SER A 260 -15.77 12.57 32.00
C SER A 260 -15.60 14.08 31.81
N MET A 261 -14.65 14.52 30.95
CA MET A 261 -14.47 15.94 30.61
C MET A 261 -15.50 16.48 29.62
N GLU A 262 -16.23 15.63 28.89
CA GLU A 262 -17.40 16.06 28.11
C GLU A 262 -18.58 16.56 29.00
N GLU A 263 -18.53 16.33 30.33
CA GLU A 263 -19.52 16.86 31.28
C GLU A 263 -19.02 17.99 32.21
N THR A 264 -17.72 18.37 32.20
CA THR A 264 -17.27 19.49 33.04
C THR A 264 -16.05 20.20 32.46
N THR A 265 -16.23 21.48 32.11
CA THR A 265 -15.14 22.41 31.80
C THR A 265 -14.58 22.94 33.11
N GLN A 266 -13.41 22.44 33.55
CA GLN A 266 -12.50 23.21 34.39
C GLN A 266 -11.08 22.62 34.36
N GLN A 267 -10.11 23.54 34.34
CA GLN A 267 -8.67 23.31 34.32
C GLN A 267 -8.22 22.53 35.55
N GLU A 268 -7.45 21.47 35.35
CA GLU A 268 -6.54 20.96 36.37
C GLU A 268 -5.19 20.63 35.71
N GLU A 269 -4.13 21.25 36.24
CA GLU A 269 -2.73 20.93 35.96
C GLU A 269 -2.41 19.55 36.56
N ALA A 270 -1.89 18.63 35.77
CA ALA A 270 -1.49 17.31 36.25
C ALA A 270 0.03 17.26 36.51
N GLU A 271 0.37 16.89 37.74
CA GLU A 271 1.71 16.76 38.30
C GLU A 271 2.63 15.82 37.48
N GLU A 272 3.86 16.25 37.27
CA GLU A 272 4.93 15.46 36.63
C GLU A 272 5.41 14.36 37.60
N GLY A 273 5.02 13.11 37.34
CA GLY A 273 5.64 11.95 37.96
C GLY A 273 7.09 11.76 37.49
N GLU A 274 8.03 11.87 38.42
CA GLU A 274 9.47 11.66 38.18
C GLU A 274 9.73 10.24 37.65
N ALA A 275 10.31 10.16 36.44
CA ALA A 275 10.75 8.91 35.84
C ALA A 275 12.23 8.67 36.17
N GLU A 276 12.56 7.48 36.66
CA GLU A 276 13.94 7.09 36.98
C GLU A 276 14.89 7.20 35.77
N PRO A 277 16.17 7.58 35.99
CA PRO A 277 17.15 7.75 34.91
C PRO A 277 17.55 6.38 34.31
N ASN A 278 17.64 6.31 32.98
CA ASN A 278 18.14 5.13 32.25
C ASN A 278 19.55 5.36 31.69
N GLU A 279 20.31 4.26 31.58
CA GLU A 279 21.71 4.15 31.12
C GLU A 279 22.01 4.65 29.69
N ASP A 280 20.99 5.02 28.89
CA ASP A 280 21.14 5.50 27.50
C ASP A 280 20.72 6.97 27.30
N GLY A 281 20.35 7.72 28.35
CA GLY A 281 20.14 9.18 28.32
C GLY A 281 18.97 9.74 27.49
N VAL A 282 18.27 8.94 26.67
CA VAL A 282 17.14 9.41 25.84
C VAL A 282 15.80 9.11 26.51
N LYS A 283 15.09 10.15 26.95
CA LYS A 283 13.70 10.05 27.45
C LYS A 283 12.77 9.82 26.25
N ALA A 284 12.16 8.64 26.16
CA ALA A 284 11.20 8.34 25.11
C ALA A 284 9.87 9.10 25.35
N PRO A 285 9.15 9.48 24.29
CA PRO A 285 7.81 10.04 24.42
C PRO A 285 6.84 9.02 25.03
N GLU A 286 5.79 9.52 25.66
CA GLU A 286 4.64 8.71 26.05
C GLU A 286 4.02 8.03 24.84
N TYR A 287 3.46 6.83 25.03
CA TYR A 287 2.89 6.04 23.94
C TYR A 287 1.79 6.78 23.16
N LYS A 288 0.95 7.58 23.84
CA LYS A 288 -0.08 8.43 23.21
C LYS A 288 0.52 9.44 22.25
N LYS A 289 1.67 10.04 22.58
CA LYS A 289 2.36 11.04 21.76
C LYS A 289 2.95 10.45 20.47
N LEU A 290 2.97 9.12 20.32
CA LEU A 290 3.31 8.47 19.06
C LEU A 290 2.16 8.43 18.05
N ILE A 291 0.92 8.57 18.50
CA ILE A 291 -0.27 8.27 17.70
C ILE A 291 -0.57 9.44 16.76
N ALA A 292 -0.05 9.36 15.53
CA ALA A 292 -0.32 10.34 14.49
C ALA A 292 -1.72 10.19 13.86
N ILE A 293 -2.28 8.98 13.88
CA ILE A 293 -3.62 8.69 13.31
C ILE A 293 -4.47 7.95 14.34
N HIS A 294 -5.33 8.69 15.03
CA HIS A 294 -6.24 8.14 16.03
C HIS A 294 -7.30 7.22 15.40
N ALA A 295 -7.25 5.94 15.75
CA ALA A 295 -8.29 4.98 15.39
C ALA A 295 -9.42 5.00 16.42
N GLY A 296 -10.66 5.02 15.96
CA GLY A 296 -11.81 5.01 16.86
C GLY A 296 -13.11 4.70 16.13
N LYS A 297 -13.98 3.95 16.80
CA LYS A 297 -15.35 3.68 16.37
C LYS A 297 -16.30 4.10 17.50
N PRO A 298 -17.00 5.24 17.36
CA PRO A 298 -17.88 5.76 18.39
C PRO A 298 -18.99 4.77 18.80
N LYS A 299 -19.52 4.94 20.01
CA LYS A 299 -20.80 4.33 20.41
C LYS A 299 -21.95 5.02 19.65
N GLY A 300 -23.09 4.36 19.48
CA GLY A 300 -24.29 4.96 18.87
C GLY A 300 -24.55 4.69 17.38
N GLY A 301 -24.02 3.58 16.85
CA GLY A 301 -24.36 3.09 15.50
C GLY A 301 -23.82 3.93 14.34
N VAL A 302 -24.27 3.63 13.12
CA VAL A 302 -23.70 4.14 11.84
C VAL A 302 -23.68 5.66 11.76
N GLN A 303 -24.74 6.33 12.23
CA GLN A 303 -24.82 7.79 12.24
C GLN A 303 -23.71 8.43 13.10
N SER A 304 -23.42 7.84 14.26
CA SER A 304 -22.32 8.27 15.12
C SER A 304 -20.94 7.94 14.51
N TRP A 305 -20.83 6.77 13.86
CA TRP A 305 -19.60 6.34 13.19
C TRP A 305 -19.19 7.25 12.03
N LEU A 306 -20.16 7.72 11.25
CA LEU A 306 -19.94 8.57 10.06
C LEU A 306 -20.02 10.07 10.37
N ARG A 307 -20.26 10.46 11.64
CA ARG A 307 -20.21 11.86 12.06
C ARG A 307 -18.81 12.43 11.82
N THR A 308 -18.75 13.58 11.15
CA THR A 308 -17.52 14.32 10.89
C THR A 308 -17.39 15.46 11.90
N ASP A 309 -16.24 15.56 12.56
CA ASP A 309 -15.83 16.70 13.36
C ASP A 309 -15.02 17.65 12.47
N LEU A 310 -15.29 18.96 12.54
CA LEU A 310 -14.61 19.95 11.71
C LEU A 310 -13.17 20.22 12.15
N ASN A 311 -12.87 19.99 13.43
CA ASN A 311 -11.59 20.32 14.05
C ASN A 311 -10.77 19.07 14.43
N LYS A 312 -11.28 17.88 14.14
CA LYS A 312 -10.65 16.61 14.53
C LYS A 312 -10.86 15.53 13.47
N VAL A 313 -9.78 15.15 12.81
CA VAL A 313 -9.75 13.97 11.93
C VAL A 313 -9.53 12.69 12.73
N ARG A 314 -10.06 11.58 12.21
CA ARG A 314 -9.88 10.24 12.78
C ARG A 314 -9.80 9.17 11.70
N ARG A 315 -9.45 7.95 12.11
CA ARG A 315 -9.60 6.75 11.31
C ARG A 315 -10.73 5.86 11.85
N LEU A 316 -11.73 5.58 11.02
CA LEU A 316 -12.73 4.55 11.28
C LEU A 316 -12.27 3.23 10.65
N SER A 317 -12.53 2.10 11.30
CA SER A 317 -12.28 0.77 10.74
C SER A 317 -13.57 -0.04 10.72
N LEU A 318 -13.88 -0.65 9.57
CA LEU A 318 -15.04 -1.50 9.34
C LEU A 318 -14.61 -2.81 8.70
N SER A 319 -15.26 -3.92 9.06
CA SER A 319 -15.11 -5.15 8.28
C SER A 319 -15.76 -5.01 6.89
N GLU A 320 -15.36 -5.86 5.94
CA GLU A 320 -15.98 -5.89 4.61
C GLU A 320 -17.52 -6.03 4.66
N GLN A 321 -18.03 -6.79 5.64
CA GLN A 321 -19.46 -7.05 5.81
C GLN A 321 -20.20 -5.84 6.36
N GLU A 322 -19.57 -5.12 7.29
CA GLU A 322 -20.12 -3.86 7.81
C GLU A 322 -20.20 -2.83 6.69
N LEU A 323 -19.14 -2.67 5.90
CA LEU A 323 -19.16 -1.78 4.74
C LEU A 323 -20.28 -2.15 3.77
N GLU A 324 -20.38 -3.43 3.39
CA GLU A 324 -21.42 -3.90 2.46
C GLU A 324 -22.84 -3.63 2.98
N ALA A 325 -23.06 -3.79 4.28
CA ALA A 325 -24.35 -3.49 4.90
C ALA A 325 -24.66 -1.99 4.85
N ILE A 326 -23.71 -1.13 5.25
CA ILE A 326 -23.95 0.31 5.35
C ILE A 326 -23.94 1.02 3.99
N SER A 327 -23.17 0.55 3.01
CA SER A 327 -23.07 1.19 1.69
C SER A 327 -24.40 1.20 0.93
N ARG A 328 -25.27 0.23 1.21
CA ARG A 328 -26.61 0.13 0.60
C ARG A 328 -27.56 1.24 1.05
N SER A 329 -27.31 1.85 2.21
CA SER A 329 -28.24 2.81 2.85
C SER A 329 -27.61 4.16 3.20
N HIS A 330 -26.29 4.23 3.35
CA HIS A 330 -25.56 5.41 3.84
C HIS A 330 -24.37 5.79 2.93
N GLY A 331 -24.44 5.46 1.63
CA GLY A 331 -23.33 5.64 0.69
C GLY A 331 -22.80 7.07 0.64
N THR A 332 -23.70 8.06 0.62
CA THR A 332 -23.34 9.48 0.58
C THR A 332 -22.65 9.95 1.87
N GLU A 333 -23.12 9.45 3.02
CA GLU A 333 -22.53 9.73 4.33
C GLU A 333 -21.12 9.15 4.45
N ILE A 334 -20.87 7.97 3.87
CA ILE A 334 -19.53 7.38 3.80
C ILE A 334 -18.60 8.26 2.97
N VAL A 335 -19.05 8.72 1.79
CA VAL A 335 -18.27 9.62 0.94
C VAL A 335 -17.99 10.95 1.65
N ARG A 336 -18.99 11.53 2.33
CA ARG A 336 -18.79 12.75 3.12
C ARG A 336 -17.80 12.56 4.27
N PHE A 337 -17.86 11.42 4.95
CA PHE A 337 -16.91 11.08 6.02
C PHE A 337 -15.48 10.98 5.48
N THR A 338 -15.29 10.29 4.35
CA THR A 338 -13.96 10.04 3.75
C THR A 338 -13.30 11.27 3.14
N GLN A 339 -14.03 12.36 2.89
CA GLN A 339 -13.42 13.62 2.44
C GLN A 339 -12.42 14.20 3.45
N LYS A 340 -12.62 13.97 4.75
CA LYS A 340 -11.71 14.46 5.82
C LYS A 340 -11.06 13.36 6.63
N ASN A 341 -11.76 12.24 6.81
CA ASN A 341 -11.34 11.15 7.69
C ASN A 341 -10.82 9.97 6.89
N LEU A 342 -10.01 9.13 7.54
CA LEU A 342 -9.57 7.87 6.96
C LEU A 342 -10.59 6.77 7.26
N LEU A 343 -10.98 6.02 6.24
CA LEU A 343 -11.76 4.80 6.37
C LEU A 343 -10.91 3.60 5.99
N ARG A 344 -10.75 2.69 6.96
CA ARG A 344 -10.10 1.41 6.79
C ARG A 344 -11.12 0.28 6.67
N ILE A 345 -10.96 -0.54 5.64
CA ILE A 345 -11.76 -1.75 5.43
C ILE A 345 -10.84 -2.96 5.59
N TYR A 346 -11.29 -3.99 6.28
CA TYR A 346 -10.51 -5.21 6.49
C TYR A 346 -11.33 -6.49 6.24
N PRO A 347 -10.66 -7.60 5.87
CA PRO A 347 -11.32 -8.89 5.63
C PRO A 347 -12.10 -9.39 6.86
N LYS A 348 -13.24 -10.04 6.65
CA LYS A 348 -13.99 -10.69 7.74
C LYS A 348 -13.22 -11.88 8.33
N GLY A 349 -13.42 -12.15 9.61
CA GLY A 349 -12.74 -13.23 10.33
C GLY A 349 -12.98 -14.64 9.76
N ALA A 350 -14.07 -14.87 9.03
CA ALA A 350 -14.35 -16.15 8.38
C ALA A 350 -13.41 -16.48 7.19
N ARG A 351 -12.55 -15.55 6.76
CA ARG A 351 -11.54 -15.77 5.71
C ARG A 351 -10.26 -16.38 6.28
N PHE A 352 -10.40 -17.56 6.88
CA PHE A 352 -9.31 -18.24 7.57
C PHE A 352 -8.15 -18.60 6.64
N ASP A 353 -8.44 -18.78 5.34
CA ASP A 353 -7.47 -19.07 4.28
C ASP A 353 -6.71 -17.83 3.79
N SER A 354 -6.93 -16.66 4.39
CA SER A 354 -6.39 -15.38 3.95
C SER A 354 -6.89 -14.93 2.57
N SER A 355 -8.02 -15.45 2.09
CA SER A 355 -8.67 -14.94 0.88
C SER A 355 -9.01 -13.44 1.00
N ASN A 356 -9.11 -12.77 -0.15
CA ASN A 356 -9.42 -11.34 -0.21
C ASN A 356 -10.85 -11.09 -0.69
N TYR A 357 -11.39 -9.93 -0.31
CA TYR A 357 -12.67 -9.41 -0.78
C TYR A 357 -12.47 -8.51 -2.01
N ASN A 358 -13.57 -8.10 -2.65
CA ASN A 358 -13.50 -7.16 -3.77
C ASN A 358 -13.18 -5.74 -3.25
N PRO A 359 -12.01 -5.17 -3.56
CA PRO A 359 -11.61 -3.86 -3.04
C PRO A 359 -12.43 -2.69 -3.62
N LEU A 360 -13.05 -2.89 -4.79
CA LEU A 360 -13.76 -1.83 -5.52
C LEU A 360 -14.88 -1.20 -4.69
N LEU A 361 -15.59 -1.98 -3.87
CA LEU A 361 -16.67 -1.45 -3.05
C LEU A 361 -16.18 -0.38 -2.07
N GLY A 362 -15.00 -0.59 -1.47
CA GLY A 362 -14.35 0.39 -0.59
C GLY A 362 -13.95 1.65 -1.34
N TRP A 363 -13.21 1.49 -2.45
CA TRP A 363 -12.76 2.62 -3.25
C TRP A 363 -13.91 3.44 -3.85
N MET A 364 -14.99 2.80 -4.31
CA MET A 364 -16.18 3.51 -4.81
C MET A 364 -16.83 4.43 -3.76
N HIS A 365 -16.60 4.19 -2.47
CA HIS A 365 -17.09 5.02 -1.38
C HIS A 365 -15.99 5.88 -0.73
N GLY A 366 -14.84 6.01 -1.38
CA GLY A 366 -13.74 6.86 -0.92
C GLY A 366 -12.89 6.26 0.19
N ALA A 367 -13.03 4.96 0.50
CA ALA A 367 -12.21 4.34 1.54
C ALA A 367 -10.74 4.31 1.13
N GLN A 368 -9.89 4.98 1.91
CA GLN A 368 -8.49 5.16 1.62
C GLN A 368 -7.67 3.90 1.93
N MET A 369 -8.00 3.22 3.03
CA MET A 369 -7.25 2.08 3.55
C MET A 369 -8.01 0.77 3.32
N VAL A 370 -8.08 0.32 2.07
CA VAL A 370 -8.68 -0.99 1.73
C VAL A 370 -7.63 -2.08 1.96
N ALA A 371 -7.65 -2.69 3.15
CA ALA A 371 -6.65 -3.64 3.60
C ALA A 371 -6.88 -5.02 2.98
N LEU A 372 -5.81 -5.63 2.46
CA LEU A 372 -5.82 -6.96 1.84
C LEU A 372 -4.74 -7.85 2.48
N ASN A 373 -4.98 -9.16 2.53
CA ASN A 373 -3.95 -10.14 2.84
C ASN A 373 -2.96 -10.18 1.66
N MET A 374 -1.66 -9.96 1.94
CA MET A 374 -0.61 -9.85 0.91
C MET A 374 0.08 -11.17 0.59
N GLN A 375 -0.05 -12.13 1.51
CA GLN A 375 0.26 -13.55 1.37
C GLN A 375 -0.91 -14.27 0.70
#